data_AF-A0A2I0H1N6-F1
#
_entry.id   AF-A0A2I0H1N6-F1
#
_cell.length_a   1.000
_cell.length_b   1.000
_cell.length_c   1.000
_cell.angle_alpha   90.00
_cell.angle_beta   90.00
_cell.angle_gamma   90.00
#
_symmetry.space_group_name_H-M   'P 1'
#
loop_
_entity.id
_entity.type
_entity.pdbx_description
1 polymer ?
#
loop_
_entity_poly.entity_id
_entity_poly.type
_entity_poly.pdbx_seq_one_letter_code
_entity_poly.pdbx_strand_id
1 'polypeptide(L)'
;MLQYWDYEEFVIHSFQDSLSRSALDGFMSLKAEDIPTWADLSRKFIDQYQYCAETPPTLLELSMKEMAHGQRFEIYATKWRAQAAKNIPSISEVQQIQLFHSTLRGVYYSHLLAHTSSFSDLIEAGKKLDLGIKLGRMEGPTNKGEESSKKALATMSSSSGRRGKEVSVNTVNPAHPTPQQYS
;
A
#
# COMPACT_ATOMS: atom_id res chain seq x y z
N MET A 1 9.77 32.72 -46.83
CA MET A 1 10.55 31.79 -45.98
C MET A 1 9.84 30.45 -46.05
N LEU A 2 10.45 29.44 -46.65
CA LEU A 2 9.96 28.06 -46.52
C LEU A 2 10.18 27.63 -45.07
N GLN A 3 9.19 26.98 -44.47
CA GLN A 3 9.32 26.49 -43.10
C GLN A 3 10.32 25.32 -43.12
N TYR A 4 11.12 25.19 -42.06
CA TYR A 4 12.10 24.11 -41.92
C TYR A 4 11.49 22.70 -42.10
N TRP A 5 10.20 22.58 -41.84
CA TRP A 5 9.39 21.37 -41.98
C TRP A 5 9.01 21.02 -43.43
N ASP A 6 9.24 21.91 -44.40
CA ASP A 6 8.95 21.66 -45.81
C ASP A 6 10.02 20.77 -46.49
N TYR A 7 11.12 20.45 -45.78
CA TYR A 7 12.18 19.56 -46.24
C TYR A 7 11.99 18.14 -45.69
N GLU A 8 11.11 17.39 -46.33
CA GLU A 8 10.75 16.00 -45.98
C GLU A 8 11.97 15.10 -45.71
N GLU A 9 12.95 15.12 -46.63
CA GLU A 9 14.18 14.31 -46.53
C GLU A 9 15.02 14.65 -45.29
N PHE A 10 15.13 15.94 -44.96
CA PHE A 10 15.86 16.40 -43.79
C PHE A 10 15.18 15.96 -42.48
N VAL A 11 13.84 16.06 -42.43
CA VAL A 11 13.06 15.66 -41.25
C VAL A 11 13.15 14.14 -41.04
N ILE A 12 13.05 13.36 -42.11
CA ILE A 12 13.16 11.90 -42.07
C ILE A 12 14.54 11.46 -41.59
N HIS A 13 15.63 12.06 -42.09
CA HIS A 13 16.99 11.74 -41.63
C HIS A 13 17.24 12.15 -40.18
N SER A 14 16.79 13.34 -39.78
CA SER A 14 16.91 13.78 -38.40
C SER A 14 16.13 12.86 -37.45
N PHE A 15 14.97 12.38 -37.88
CA PHE A 15 14.19 11.40 -37.13
C PHE A 15 14.95 10.08 -36.99
N GLN A 16 15.51 9.54 -38.07
CA GLN A 16 16.32 8.33 -38.05
C GLN A 16 17.49 8.44 -37.04
N ASP A 17 18.22 9.56 -37.04
CA ASP A 17 19.36 9.79 -36.12
C ASP A 17 18.93 9.84 -34.65
N SER A 18 17.66 10.17 -34.38
CA SER A 18 17.10 10.18 -33.03
C SER A 18 16.73 8.80 -32.49
N LEU A 19 16.63 7.78 -33.35
CA LEU A 19 16.19 6.45 -32.96
C LEU A 19 17.31 5.62 -32.32
N SER A 20 16.92 4.67 -31.47
CA SER A 20 17.87 3.78 -30.80
C SER A 20 17.36 2.34 -30.78
N ARG A 21 18.29 1.40 -30.97
CA ARG A 21 18.05 -0.06 -30.85
C ARG A 21 16.82 -0.49 -31.65
N SER A 22 15.84 -1.10 -31.01
CA SER A 22 14.63 -1.64 -31.63
C SER A 22 13.82 -0.64 -32.44
N ALA A 23 13.88 0.66 -32.11
CA ALA A 23 13.23 1.70 -32.91
C ALA A 23 13.98 1.97 -34.22
N LEU A 24 15.32 1.94 -34.17
CA LEU A 24 16.17 2.06 -35.35
C LEU A 24 16.07 0.81 -36.24
N ASP A 25 16.06 -0.39 -35.65
CA ASP A 25 15.89 -1.65 -36.38
C ASP A 25 14.53 -1.70 -37.11
N GLY A 26 13.47 -1.21 -36.46
CA GLY A 26 12.15 -1.06 -37.05
C GLY A 26 12.14 -0.08 -38.23
N PHE A 27 12.81 1.07 -38.08
CA PHE A 27 12.96 2.06 -39.16
C PHE A 27 13.73 1.51 -40.36
N MET A 28 14.85 0.81 -40.12
CA MET A 28 15.69 0.23 -41.19
C MET A 28 14.99 -0.90 -41.97
N SER A 29 13.90 -1.44 -41.44
CA SER A 29 13.09 -2.46 -42.10
C SER A 29 12.01 -1.87 -43.03
N LEU A 30 11.82 -0.54 -43.03
CA LEU A 30 10.88 0.15 -43.92
C LEU A 30 11.48 0.30 -45.32
N LYS A 31 10.63 0.15 -46.35
CA LYS A 31 11.02 0.42 -47.74
C LYS A 31 10.80 1.88 -48.06
N ALA A 32 11.70 2.50 -48.84
CA ALA A 32 11.56 3.88 -49.29
C ALA A 32 10.25 4.14 -50.06
N GLU A 33 9.72 3.12 -50.73
CA GLU A 33 8.44 3.14 -51.45
C GLU A 33 7.22 3.33 -50.52
N ASP A 34 7.34 2.91 -49.25
CA ASP A 34 6.26 2.93 -48.26
C ASP A 34 6.20 4.23 -47.44
N ILE A 35 7.23 5.08 -47.55
CA ILE A 35 7.40 6.32 -46.75
C ILE A 35 7.82 7.51 -47.63
N PRO A 36 7.02 7.90 -48.64
CA PRO A 36 7.39 9.00 -49.53
C PRO A 36 7.35 10.38 -48.85
N THR A 37 6.72 10.49 -47.68
CA THR A 37 6.62 11.72 -46.88
C THR A 37 6.80 11.47 -45.38
N TRP A 38 7.15 12.51 -44.62
CA TRP A 38 7.14 12.54 -43.17
C TRP A 38 5.77 12.17 -42.60
N ALA A 39 4.68 12.57 -43.27
CA ALA A 39 3.33 12.22 -42.85
C ALA A 39 3.07 10.71 -42.89
N ASP A 40 3.60 10.01 -43.89
CA ASP A 40 3.46 8.55 -44.01
C ASP A 40 4.35 7.82 -43.00
N LEU A 41 5.59 8.28 -42.83
CA LEU A 41 6.53 7.75 -41.85
C LEU A 41 6.00 7.91 -40.41
N SER A 42 5.56 9.12 -40.05
CA SER A 42 5.05 9.42 -38.71
C SER A 42 3.79 8.60 -38.38
N ARG A 43 2.88 8.42 -39.34
CA ARG A 43 1.70 7.56 -39.16
C ARG A 43 2.09 6.11 -38.90
N LYS A 44 2.97 5.53 -39.73
CA LYS A 44 3.47 4.17 -39.53
C LYS A 44 4.17 4.00 -38.18
N PHE A 45 4.97 4.99 -37.77
CA PHE A 45 5.64 4.97 -36.49
C PHE A 45 4.65 4.98 -35.33
N ILE A 46 3.63 5.84 -35.40
CA ILE A 46 2.55 5.88 -34.40
C ILE A 46 1.81 4.55 -34.39
N ASP A 47 1.38 4.01 -35.54
CA ASP A 47 0.68 2.72 -35.60
C ASP A 47 1.52 1.56 -35.06
N GLN A 48 2.83 1.56 -35.33
CA GLN A 48 3.76 0.53 -34.86
C GLN A 48 3.98 0.58 -33.35
N TYR A 49 3.99 1.77 -32.76
CA TYR A 49 4.25 2.00 -31.34
C TYR A 49 3.02 2.47 -30.57
N GLN A 50 1.81 2.41 -31.14
CA GLN A 50 0.58 2.77 -30.44
C GLN A 50 0.36 1.86 -29.24
N TYR A 51 0.88 0.62 -29.30
CA TYR A 51 0.87 -0.29 -28.16
C TYR A 51 1.74 0.21 -27.01
N CYS A 52 2.77 1.05 -27.23
CA CYS A 52 3.48 1.71 -26.13
C CYS A 52 2.60 2.73 -25.43
N ALA A 53 1.55 3.22 -26.10
CA ALA A 53 0.46 3.98 -25.50
C ALA A 53 -0.68 3.08 -24.95
N GLU A 54 -0.68 1.77 -25.22
CA GLU A 54 -1.60 0.77 -24.65
C GLU A 54 -0.88 -0.06 -23.56
N THR A 55 -1.16 0.02 -22.28
CA THR A 55 -2.34 0.46 -21.56
C THR A 55 -1.76 1.14 -20.32
N PRO A 56 -1.98 2.45 -20.12
CA PRO A 56 -1.75 3.04 -18.81
C PRO A 56 -2.54 2.18 -17.81
N PRO A 57 -2.02 1.91 -16.59
CA PRO A 57 -2.72 1.08 -15.63
C PRO A 57 -4.17 1.53 -15.55
N THR A 58 -5.11 0.66 -15.94
CA THR A 58 -6.51 1.08 -16.00
C THR A 58 -6.92 1.56 -14.61
N LEU A 59 -7.82 2.55 -14.52
CA LEU A 59 -8.32 2.98 -13.20
C LEU A 59 -8.88 1.79 -12.40
N LEU A 60 -9.39 0.77 -13.10
CA LEU A 60 -9.80 -0.51 -12.55
C LEU A 60 -8.63 -1.31 -11.95
N GLU A 61 -7.50 -1.45 -12.66
CA GLU A 61 -6.31 -2.13 -12.10
C GLU A 61 -5.77 -1.42 -10.86
N LEU A 62 -5.76 -0.08 -10.87
CA LEU A 62 -5.34 0.71 -9.71
C LEU A 62 -6.29 0.53 -8.52
N SER A 63 -7.60 0.41 -8.75
CA SER A 63 -8.59 0.20 -7.69
C SER A 63 -8.58 -1.22 -7.13
N MET A 64 -8.20 -2.22 -7.93
CA MET A 64 -8.12 -3.62 -7.52
C MET A 64 -6.81 -3.97 -6.78
N LYS A 65 -5.84 -3.06 -6.75
CA LYS A 65 -4.49 -3.32 -6.24
C LYS A 65 -4.42 -3.24 -4.72
N GLU A 66 -5.16 -4.09 -4.03
CA GLU A 66 -5.25 -4.11 -2.57
C GLU A 66 -3.88 -4.31 -1.89
N MET A 67 -3.69 -3.63 -0.76
CA MET A 67 -2.51 -3.82 0.10
C MET A 67 -2.49 -5.25 0.67
N ALA A 68 -1.37 -5.95 0.52
CA ALA A 68 -1.22 -7.31 1.05
C ALA A 68 -1.09 -7.31 2.58
N HIS A 69 -1.55 -8.40 3.22
CA HIS A 69 -1.44 -8.58 4.66
C HIS A 69 0.03 -8.59 5.12
N GLY A 70 0.34 -7.86 6.19
CA GLY A 70 1.71 -7.75 6.72
C GLY A 70 2.70 -6.96 5.86
N GLN A 71 2.27 -6.42 4.71
CA GLN A 71 3.09 -5.49 3.92
C GLN A 71 3.27 -4.19 4.70
N ARG A 72 4.45 -3.55 4.59
CA ARG A 72 4.65 -2.19 5.12
C ARG A 72 3.88 -1.18 4.28
N PHE A 73 3.13 -0.29 4.92
CA PHE A 73 2.29 0.68 4.23
C PHE A 73 3.07 1.57 3.26
N GLU A 74 4.23 2.08 3.70
CA GLU A 74 5.08 2.95 2.88
C GLU A 74 5.48 2.29 1.54
N ILE A 75 5.91 1.03 1.59
CA ILE A 75 6.34 0.29 0.40
C ILE A 75 5.17 0.08 -0.56
N TYR A 76 3.99 -0.21 -0.01
CA TYR A 76 2.76 -0.33 -0.78
C TYR A 76 2.40 1.00 -1.45
N ALA A 77 2.28 2.08 -0.67
CA ALA A 77 1.86 3.39 -1.12
C ALA A 77 2.78 4.00 -2.18
N THR A 78 4.10 3.91 -2.00
CA THR A 78 5.05 4.40 -3.00
C THR A 78 4.96 3.63 -4.32
N LYS A 79 4.82 2.30 -4.26
CA LYS A 79 4.65 1.46 -5.47
C LYS A 79 3.33 1.74 -6.18
N TRP A 80 2.25 1.93 -5.41
CA TRP A 80 0.95 2.28 -5.97
C TRP A 80 1.02 3.65 -6.66
N ARG A 81 1.60 4.66 -6.01
CA ARG A 81 1.72 6.02 -6.57
C ARG A 81 2.59 6.06 -7.84
N ALA A 82 3.70 5.33 -7.85
CA ALA A 82 4.55 5.20 -9.03
C ALA A 82 3.81 4.57 -10.22
N GLN A 83 2.84 3.68 -9.96
CA GLN A 83 1.99 3.12 -11.00
C GLN A 83 0.90 4.11 -11.44
N ALA A 84 0.26 4.80 -10.51
CA ALA A 84 -0.74 5.83 -10.82
C ALA A 84 -0.15 6.97 -11.67
N ALA A 85 1.11 7.34 -11.44
CA ALA A 85 1.82 8.37 -12.23
C ALA A 85 2.03 7.99 -13.70
N LYS A 86 1.88 6.72 -14.07
CA LYS A 86 1.95 6.26 -15.48
C LYS A 86 0.63 6.43 -16.22
N ASN A 87 -0.44 6.83 -15.55
CA ASN A 87 -1.75 6.96 -16.17
C ASN A 87 -1.81 8.19 -17.09
N ILE A 88 -2.33 8.01 -18.29
CA ILE A 88 -2.59 9.07 -19.27
C ILE A 88 -4.08 9.02 -19.61
N PRO A 89 -4.84 10.11 -19.38
CA PRO A 89 -4.41 11.41 -18.86
C PRO A 89 -3.99 11.36 -17.37
N SER A 90 -3.10 12.26 -16.96
CA SER A 90 -2.62 12.32 -15.58
C SER A 90 -3.76 12.47 -14.57
N ILE A 91 -3.87 11.51 -13.66
CA ILE A 91 -4.85 11.53 -12.57
C ILE A 91 -4.46 12.61 -11.55
N SER A 92 -5.40 13.48 -11.17
CA SER A 92 -5.15 14.53 -10.17
C SER A 92 -4.83 13.96 -8.79
N GLU A 93 -4.17 14.73 -7.91
CA GLU A 93 -3.81 14.25 -6.56
C GLU A 93 -5.03 13.85 -5.73
N VAL A 94 -6.14 14.59 -5.83
CA VAL A 94 -7.40 14.26 -5.14
C VAL A 94 -7.94 12.92 -5.61
N GLN A 95 -7.92 12.66 -6.92
CA GLN A 95 -8.37 11.39 -7.48
C GLN A 95 -7.42 10.24 -7.11
N GLN A 96 -6.10 10.48 -7.07
CA GLN A 96 -5.13 9.48 -6.59
C GLN A 96 -5.41 9.09 -5.14
N ILE A 97 -5.67 10.06 -4.26
CA ILE A 97 -5.98 9.82 -2.85
C ILE A 97 -7.29 9.03 -2.71
N GLN A 98 -8.35 9.44 -3.41
CA GLN A 98 -9.65 8.76 -3.39
C GLN A 98 -9.54 7.30 -3.88
N LEU A 99 -8.86 7.09 -5.00
CA LEU A 99 -8.64 5.75 -5.55
C LEU A 99 -7.74 4.91 -4.66
N PHE A 100 -6.75 5.52 -4.01
CA PHE A 100 -5.92 4.80 -3.06
C PHE A 100 -6.72 4.35 -1.83
N HIS A 101 -7.63 5.17 -1.30
CA HIS A 101 -8.49 4.75 -0.19
C HIS A 101 -9.31 3.49 -0.49
N SER A 102 -9.79 3.33 -1.73
CA SER A 102 -10.56 2.12 -2.09
C SER A 102 -9.73 0.84 -2.11
N THR A 103 -8.40 0.95 -2.18
CA THR A 103 -7.48 -0.19 -2.11
C THR A 103 -7.11 -0.61 -0.68
N LEU A 104 -7.50 0.17 0.33
CA LEU A 104 -7.18 -0.11 1.72
C LEU A 104 -8.26 -0.97 2.37
N ARG A 105 -7.87 -1.77 3.37
CA ARG A 105 -8.78 -2.59 4.17
C ARG A 105 -8.52 -2.47 5.67
N GLY A 106 -9.54 -2.84 6.44
CA GLY A 106 -9.48 -2.96 7.89
C GLY A 106 -9.01 -1.66 8.56
N VAL A 107 -8.05 -1.80 9.47
CA VAL A 107 -7.52 -0.68 10.27
C VAL A 107 -6.90 0.43 9.42
N TYR A 108 -6.33 0.10 8.26
CA TYR A 108 -5.79 1.12 7.35
C TYR A 108 -6.90 1.96 6.73
N TYR A 109 -7.99 1.33 6.27
CA TYR A 109 -9.12 2.06 5.72
C TYR A 109 -9.76 2.96 6.79
N SER A 110 -10.05 2.42 7.98
CA SER A 110 -10.77 3.17 9.02
C SER A 110 -9.96 4.33 9.60
N HIS A 111 -8.65 4.15 9.83
CA HIS A 111 -7.81 5.19 10.44
C HIS A 111 -7.28 6.22 9.43
N LEU A 112 -7.15 5.84 8.17
CA LEU A 112 -6.64 6.75 7.13
C LEU A 112 -7.77 7.43 6.35
N LEU A 113 -9.05 7.18 6.66
CA LEU A 113 -10.18 7.89 6.03
C LEU A 113 -10.24 9.39 6.37
N ALA A 114 -9.33 9.88 7.22
CA ALA A 114 -9.20 11.30 7.51
C ALA A 114 -8.87 12.09 6.23
N HIS A 115 -9.30 13.35 6.18
CA HIS A 115 -8.93 14.25 5.09
C HIS A 115 -7.41 14.44 5.05
N THR A 116 -6.75 13.85 4.05
CA THR A 116 -5.34 14.11 3.75
C THR A 116 -5.25 15.15 2.63
N SER A 117 -4.52 16.24 2.88
CA SER A 117 -4.28 17.32 1.91
C SER A 117 -3.41 16.90 0.74
N SER A 118 -2.50 15.97 0.96
CA SER A 118 -1.61 15.41 -0.06
C SER A 118 -1.40 13.91 0.15
N PHE A 119 -0.94 13.24 -0.89
CA PHE A 119 -0.63 11.81 -0.78
C PHE A 119 0.68 11.59 0.01
N SER A 120 1.55 12.60 0.15
CA SER A 120 2.69 12.54 1.07
C SER A 120 2.23 12.49 2.54
N ASP A 121 1.23 13.31 2.91
CA ASP A 121 0.64 13.30 4.25
C ASP A 121 0.00 11.93 4.55
N LEU A 122 -0.65 11.33 3.55
CA LEU A 122 -1.23 10.00 3.62
C LEU A 122 -0.16 8.92 3.90
N ILE A 123 1.00 8.99 3.24
CA ILE A 123 2.14 8.09 3.49
C ILE A 123 2.63 8.26 4.93
N GLU A 124 2.79 9.49 5.42
CA GLU A 124 3.25 9.74 6.78
C GLU A 124 2.26 9.22 7.83
N ALA A 125 0.97 9.45 7.64
CA ALA A 125 -0.09 8.93 8.51
C ALA A 125 -0.08 7.40 8.55
N GLY A 126 0.04 6.74 7.40
CA GLY A 126 0.15 5.28 7.33
C GLY A 126 1.41 4.73 7.99
N LYS A 127 2.56 5.43 7.91
CA LYS A 127 3.78 5.05 8.64
C LYS A 127 3.61 5.14 10.15
N LYS A 128 2.91 6.18 10.64
CA LYS A 128 2.59 6.32 12.08
C LYS A 128 1.65 5.20 12.55
N LEU A 129 0.68 4.83 11.72
CA LEU A 129 -0.21 3.70 11.97
C LEU A 129 0.56 2.36 12.03
N ASP A 130 1.42 2.08 11.05
CA ASP A 130 2.31 0.91 11.04
C ASP A 130 3.12 0.81 12.35
N LEU A 131 3.65 1.95 12.81
CA LEU A 131 4.42 2.02 14.05
C LEU A 131 3.54 1.77 15.28
N GLY A 132 2.34 2.36 15.33
CA GLY A 132 1.37 2.15 16.40
C GLY A 132 0.96 0.68 16.55
N ILE A 133 0.74 -0.01 15.42
CA ILE A 133 0.45 -1.44 15.38
C ILE A 133 1.65 -2.26 15.89
N LYS A 134 2.87 -1.96 15.42
CA LYS A 134 4.09 -2.64 15.87
C LYS A 134 4.36 -2.47 17.37
N LEU A 135 4.01 -1.32 17.93
CA LEU A 135 4.16 -1.04 19.36
C LEU A 135 3.01 -1.61 20.21
N GLY A 136 2.02 -2.28 19.61
CA GLY A 136 0.86 -2.80 20.31
C GLY A 136 -0.08 -1.72 20.85
N ARG A 137 0.05 -0.47 20.37
CA ARG A 137 -0.84 0.65 20.74
C ARG A 137 -2.12 0.67 19.92
N MET A 138 -2.14 -0.07 18.80
CA MET A 138 -3.26 -0.19 17.89
C MET A 138 -3.42 -1.66 17.50
N GLU A 139 -4.66 -2.11 17.35
CA GLU A 139 -4.97 -3.46 16.87
C GLU A 139 -4.44 -3.61 15.43
N GLY A 140 -3.75 -4.70 15.13
CA GLY A 140 -3.33 -5.01 13.77
C GLY A 140 -4.53 -5.39 12.88
N PRO A 141 -4.35 -5.51 11.55
CA PRO A 141 -5.39 -6.05 10.69
C PRO A 141 -5.74 -7.46 11.17
N THR A 142 -6.94 -7.69 11.68
CA THR A 142 -7.40 -9.00 12.14
C THR A 142 -8.17 -9.69 11.02
N ASN A 143 -7.70 -10.85 10.57
CA ASN A 143 -8.52 -11.75 9.76
C ASN A 143 -9.51 -12.41 10.72
N LYS A 144 -10.80 -12.06 10.63
CA LYS A 144 -11.85 -12.86 11.26
C LYS A 144 -11.93 -14.20 10.53
N GLY A 145 -11.12 -15.17 10.95
CA GLY A 145 -11.02 -16.46 10.27
C GLY A 145 -10.12 -17.50 10.91
N GLU A 146 -9.40 -17.21 12.00
CA GLU A 146 -8.76 -18.25 12.81
C GLU A 146 -9.00 -18.00 14.29
N GLU A 147 -9.90 -18.83 14.81
CA GLU A 147 -10.21 -19.01 16.21
C GLU A 147 -8.93 -19.44 16.96
N SER A 148 -8.43 -18.61 17.87
CA SER A 148 -7.52 -19.09 18.92
C SER A 148 -8.01 -18.60 20.28
N SER A 149 -9.13 -19.18 20.68
CA SER A 149 -9.35 -19.48 22.09
C SER A 149 -8.23 -20.43 22.54
N LYS A 150 -7.31 -19.96 23.38
CA LYS A 150 -6.69 -20.73 24.46
C LYS A 150 -5.90 -19.83 25.42
N LYS A 151 -6.62 -19.48 26.48
CA LYS A 151 -6.24 -19.53 27.90
C LYS A 151 -5.00 -18.75 28.37
N ALA A 152 -5.32 -17.76 29.19
CA ALA A 152 -4.59 -17.28 30.36
C ALA A 152 -3.49 -18.21 30.89
N LEU A 153 -2.29 -17.65 31.04
CA LEU A 153 -1.30 -18.13 31.99
C LEU A 153 -1.12 -17.06 33.08
N ALA A 154 -1.95 -17.16 34.11
CA ALA A 154 -1.56 -16.70 35.44
C ALA A 154 -0.69 -17.82 36.03
N THR A 155 0.62 -17.59 36.13
CA THR A 155 1.49 -18.39 37.01
C THR A 155 2.49 -17.47 37.68
N MET A 156 2.20 -17.29 38.96
CA MET A 156 3.07 -16.98 40.09
C MET A 156 4.56 -16.74 39.79
N SER A 157 5.06 -15.60 40.27
CA SER A 157 6.45 -15.44 40.65
C SER A 157 6.52 -14.72 41.98
N SER A 158 7.03 -15.46 42.96
CA SER A 158 7.30 -15.08 44.34
C SER A 158 8.29 -13.92 44.47
N SER A 159 8.06 -13.02 45.43
CA SER A 159 9.17 -12.41 46.16
C SER A 159 8.83 -12.16 47.62
N SER A 160 9.70 -12.70 48.46
CA SER A 160 9.75 -12.64 49.92
C SER A 160 9.99 -11.22 50.44
N GLY A 161 9.42 -10.87 51.61
CA GLY A 161 9.97 -9.74 52.36
C GLY A 161 9.19 -9.20 53.55
N ARG A 162 9.46 -9.79 54.73
CA ARG A 162 9.70 -9.11 56.02
C ARG A 162 8.52 -8.49 56.82
N ARG A 163 8.29 -9.16 57.96
CA ARG A 163 8.42 -8.66 59.36
C ARG A 163 7.13 -8.19 60.05
N GLY A 164 6.76 -8.93 61.10
CA GLY A 164 5.76 -8.55 62.11
C GLY A 164 5.56 -9.67 63.15
N LYS A 165 6.49 -9.78 64.10
CA LYS A 165 6.40 -10.50 65.39
C LYS A 165 5.87 -9.43 66.40
N GLU A 166 5.02 -9.61 67.41
CA GLU A 166 4.78 -10.69 68.38
C GLU A 166 3.40 -10.54 69.09
N VAL A 167 2.87 -11.69 69.56
CA VAL A 167 2.30 -12.00 70.91
C VAL A 167 1.20 -11.12 71.55
N SER A 168 0.04 -11.73 71.80
CA SER A 168 -0.48 -11.90 73.18
C SER A 168 -1.41 -13.12 73.28
N VAL A 169 -1.11 -13.95 74.28
CA VAL A 169 -1.77 -15.20 74.69
C VAL A 169 -2.92 -14.85 75.64
N ASN A 170 -3.97 -15.67 75.69
CA ASN A 170 -4.83 -16.03 76.84
C ASN A 170 -6.07 -16.79 76.28
N THR A 171 -6.67 -17.86 76.80
CA THR A 171 -6.44 -18.84 77.88
C THR A 171 -7.67 -19.77 77.83
N VAL A 172 -7.44 -21.10 77.83
CA VAL A 172 -8.29 -22.20 78.39
C VAL A 172 -9.61 -22.62 77.69
N ASN A 173 -9.57 -23.86 77.16
CA ASN A 173 -10.65 -24.84 76.87
C ASN A 173 -11.26 -25.38 78.21
N PRO A 174 -12.33 -26.22 78.32
CA PRO A 174 -12.99 -27.00 77.28
C PRO A 174 -14.52 -27.18 77.35
N ALA A 175 -15.13 -27.65 76.25
CA ALA A 175 -16.07 -28.79 76.19
C ALA A 175 -17.05 -28.70 75.00
N HIS A 176 -17.02 -29.71 74.15
CA HIS A 176 -18.13 -30.15 73.28
C HIS A 176 -19.01 -31.16 74.07
N PRO A 177 -20.25 -31.58 73.66
CA PRO A 177 -20.74 -31.64 72.27
C PRO A 177 -22.27 -31.44 71.98
N THR A 178 -22.59 -31.13 70.70
CA THR A 178 -23.75 -31.59 69.85
C THR A 178 -25.23 -31.28 70.25
N PRO A 179 -26.26 -31.61 69.43
CA PRO A 179 -26.64 -30.97 68.15
C PRO A 179 -28.18 -30.68 68.01
N GLN A 180 -28.57 -30.07 66.88
CA GLN A 180 -29.88 -30.12 66.20
C GLN A 180 -31.12 -29.31 66.68
N GLN A 181 -31.60 -28.51 65.71
CA GLN A 181 -32.96 -28.10 65.29
C GLN A 181 -34.20 -28.53 66.10
N TYR A 182 -35.17 -27.62 66.26
CA TYR A 182 -36.46 -27.63 65.53
C TYR A 182 -37.32 -26.37 65.84
N SER A 183 -38.06 -25.93 64.82
CA SER A 183 -39.16 -24.93 64.75
C SER A 183 -38.89 -23.45 65.04
#